data_AF-A0AAP0ED48-F1
#
_entry.id   AF-A0AAP0ED48-F1
#
_cell.length_a   1.000
_cell.length_b   1.000
_cell.length_c   1.000
_cell.angle_alpha   90.00
_cell.angle_beta   90.00
_cell.angle_gamma   90.00
#
_symmetry.space_group_name_H-M   'P 1'
#
loop_
_entity.id
_entity.type
_entity.pdbx_description
1 polymer ?
#
loop_
_entity_poly.entity_id
_entity_poly.type
_entity_poly.pdbx_seq_one_letter_code
_entity_poly.pdbx_strand_id
1 'polypeptide(L)'
;MDRILKAARASGSLNLSNRSLREVPKEVYGILETVGNDENWWEAVELQKLILAHNSIEVLKEDIKNLSFLSVMNISHNKLSQLPSSIGELHTLKSLDVSYNSIVNMPEEIGSLSSLVKFDCSNNQLREIPISLGRCLNLSDLKASNNFITRLPKELENCSKLMKLDVEGNKLTILCDNNMVPWTMLTELNASKNLLASIPENIGVLSRLIRLDFHQNRISSIPQSIVGCSSLAEFYMGNNLLSLLPAEIGALSQLGTFDLHSNQLKEYPVEACKLRLSVLDLSNNSLSGLPPEIGNMTTLRKLLLAGNPLRTLRSSLVSGPTPALLKYLRSRLSTDGECEALILSGNRIREWPSSVLRSFPDLLCLKMDSNHLGQIPADGFEALSKLQILDLSGNLGSLPKPGSLSCLQQLQQLYLRRMQLHEVPADVLSLPKLQILDLGQNSIVAIPEELGNHSSLTELDLTDNNITTLPPKLGLLEPSLQALRLDGNPLRSIRRVILDRGTKAVLNYLKEKIPEP
;
A
#
# COMPACT_ATOMS: atom_id res chain seq x y z
N MET A 1 -23.50 47.17 29.05
CA MET A 1 -22.59 46.12 29.55
C MET A 1 -23.24 45.39 30.74
N ASP A 2 -23.75 46.13 31.72
CA ASP A 2 -24.29 45.61 32.98
C ASP A 2 -25.34 44.52 32.87
N ARG A 3 -26.33 44.66 31.97
CA ARG A 3 -27.36 43.62 31.75
C ARG A 3 -26.76 42.27 31.35
N ILE A 4 -25.67 42.27 30.59
CA ILE A 4 -25.00 41.06 30.11
C ILE A 4 -24.14 40.45 31.21
N LEU A 5 -23.47 41.29 32.01
CA LEU A 5 -22.70 40.84 33.19
C LEU A 5 -23.62 40.23 34.24
N LYS A 6 -24.79 40.83 34.50
CA LYS A 6 -25.81 40.24 35.39
C LYS A 6 -26.28 38.86 34.91
N ALA A 7 -26.56 38.73 33.62
CA ALA A 7 -26.92 37.43 33.04
C ALA A 7 -25.79 36.40 33.11
N ALA A 8 -24.53 36.85 32.97
CA ALA A 8 -23.37 36.00 33.13
C ALA A 8 -23.19 35.53 34.57
N ARG A 9 -23.42 36.37 35.58
CA ARG A 9 -23.44 35.97 37.00
C ARG A 9 -24.52 34.94 37.30
N ALA A 10 -25.68 35.00 36.66
CA ALA A 10 -26.73 34.00 36.86
C ALA A 10 -26.43 32.65 36.17
N SER A 11 -25.65 32.66 35.09
CA SER A 11 -25.46 31.48 34.21
C SER A 11 -24.05 30.90 34.20
N GLY A 12 -23.06 31.60 34.76
CA GLY A 12 -21.64 31.26 34.62
C GLY A 12 -21.11 31.36 33.19
N SER A 13 -21.84 32.00 32.27
CA SER A 13 -21.47 32.09 30.85
C SER A 13 -21.60 33.52 30.31
N LEU A 14 -20.52 34.01 29.73
CA LEU A 14 -20.42 35.34 29.14
C LEU A 14 -20.06 35.27 27.66
N ASN A 15 -20.93 35.80 26.81
CA ASN A 15 -20.67 35.94 25.37
C ASN A 15 -20.60 37.41 24.97
N LEU A 16 -19.41 37.82 24.54
CA LEU A 16 -19.04 39.14 24.03
C LEU A 16 -18.56 39.11 22.58
N SER A 17 -18.96 38.10 21.80
CA SER A 17 -18.58 38.01 20.38
C SER A 17 -19.20 39.12 19.53
N ASN A 18 -18.54 39.47 18.41
CA ASN A 18 -19.04 40.43 17.41
C ASN A 18 -19.38 41.82 17.97
N ARG A 19 -18.57 42.32 18.91
CA ARG A 19 -18.78 43.63 19.56
C ARG A 19 -17.73 44.68 19.21
N SER A 20 -16.85 44.37 18.24
CA SER A 20 -15.75 45.24 17.82
C SER A 20 -14.86 45.68 18.98
N LEU A 21 -14.73 44.84 20.01
CA LEU A 21 -13.91 45.12 21.18
C LEU A 21 -12.44 45.17 20.80
N ARG A 22 -11.72 46.21 21.26
CA ARG A 22 -10.25 46.31 21.11
C ARG A 22 -9.47 45.75 22.30
N GLU A 23 -10.13 45.69 23.44
CA GLU A 23 -9.64 45.07 24.67
C GLU A 23 -10.80 44.39 25.39
N VAL A 24 -10.48 43.44 26.27
CA VAL A 24 -11.48 42.87 27.17
C VAL A 24 -11.87 43.92 28.22
N PRO A 25 -13.17 44.22 28.41
CA PRO A 25 -13.60 45.20 29.42
C PRO A 25 -13.14 44.78 30.82
N LYS A 26 -12.71 45.76 31.63
CA LYS A 26 -12.14 45.50 32.97
C LYS A 26 -13.11 44.78 33.89
N GLU A 27 -14.40 45.06 33.74
CA GLU A 27 -15.51 44.50 34.51
C GLU A 27 -15.64 42.98 34.30
N VAL A 28 -15.11 42.44 33.19
CA VAL A 28 -15.09 41.00 32.93
C VAL A 28 -14.13 40.29 33.88
N TYR A 29 -12.96 40.87 34.12
CA TYR A 29 -11.94 40.30 35.01
C TYR A 29 -12.35 40.33 36.48
N GLY A 30 -13.17 41.33 36.87
CA GLY A 30 -13.74 41.48 38.21
C GLY A 30 -15.26 41.24 38.23
N ILE A 31 -15.73 40.17 37.58
CA ILE A 31 -17.19 39.96 37.39
C ILE A 31 -17.97 39.88 38.70
N LEU A 32 -17.35 39.37 39.78
CA LEU A 32 -17.94 39.32 41.12
C LEU A 32 -17.70 40.57 41.96
N GLU A 33 -16.68 41.36 41.66
CA GLU A 33 -16.41 42.64 42.36
C GLU A 33 -17.37 43.75 41.89
N THR A 34 -17.97 43.57 40.71
CA THR A 34 -18.88 44.54 40.07
C THR A 34 -20.35 44.31 40.43
N VAL A 35 -20.66 43.53 41.47
CA VAL A 35 -22.03 43.29 41.93
C VAL A 35 -22.57 44.58 42.58
N GLY A 36 -23.67 45.11 42.03
CA GLY A 36 -24.30 46.32 42.57
C GLY A 36 -24.97 46.04 43.92
N ASN A 37 -25.12 47.07 44.76
CA ASN A 37 -25.72 46.97 46.10
C ASN A 37 -27.14 46.35 46.11
N ASP A 38 -27.84 46.32 44.98
CA ASP A 38 -29.19 45.78 44.82
C ASP A 38 -29.23 44.33 44.26
N GLU A 39 -28.09 43.63 44.17
CA GLU A 39 -28.00 42.26 43.66
C GLU A 39 -27.60 41.25 44.75
N ASN A 40 -28.29 40.10 44.78
CA ASN A 40 -27.99 38.98 45.68
C ASN A 40 -26.63 38.34 45.30
N TRP A 41 -25.54 38.91 45.80
CA TRP A 41 -24.17 38.46 45.47
C TRP A 41 -23.91 36.98 45.80
N TRP A 42 -24.66 36.40 46.74
CA TRP A 42 -24.59 34.97 47.10
C TRP A 42 -25.22 34.03 46.05
N GLU A 43 -26.02 34.54 45.11
CA GLU A 43 -26.56 33.78 43.97
C GLU A 43 -25.65 33.86 42.73
N ALA A 44 -24.59 34.67 42.79
CA ALA A 44 -23.67 34.84 41.66
C ALA A 44 -22.82 33.58 41.45
N VAL A 45 -22.88 33.04 40.23
CA VAL A 45 -22.09 31.92 39.75
C VAL A 45 -20.81 32.44 39.12
N GLU A 46 -19.68 31.81 39.49
CA GLU A 46 -18.37 32.06 38.90
C GLU A 46 -18.38 31.82 37.39
N LEU A 47 -17.56 32.58 36.67
CA LEU A 47 -17.55 32.51 35.21
C LEU A 47 -16.84 31.23 34.73
N GLN A 48 -17.61 30.30 34.17
CA GLN A 48 -17.13 29.03 33.62
C GLN A 48 -16.91 29.06 32.11
N LYS A 49 -17.61 29.96 31.39
CA LYS A 49 -17.53 30.06 29.93
C LYS A 49 -17.40 31.50 29.48
N LEU A 50 -16.36 31.79 28.71
CA LEU A 50 -16.08 33.11 28.16
C LEU A 50 -15.89 33.01 26.65
N ILE A 51 -16.74 33.69 25.89
CA ILE A 51 -16.67 33.79 24.43
C ILE A 51 -16.41 35.25 24.04
N LEU A 52 -15.25 35.49 23.46
CA LEU A 52 -14.74 36.78 22.97
C LEU A 52 -14.48 36.75 21.45
N ALA A 53 -15.01 35.74 20.75
CA ALA A 53 -14.75 35.50 19.33
C ALA A 53 -15.18 36.67 18.42
N HIS A 54 -14.52 36.83 17.26
CA HIS A 54 -14.88 37.84 16.25
C HIS A 54 -14.90 39.27 16.82
N ASN A 55 -13.78 39.70 17.38
CA ASN A 55 -13.58 41.07 17.84
C ASN A 55 -12.29 41.64 17.20
N SER A 56 -11.73 42.69 17.79
CA SER A 56 -10.44 43.28 17.38
C SER A 56 -9.50 43.37 18.57
N ILE A 57 -9.54 42.38 19.47
CA ILE A 57 -8.76 42.38 20.71
C ILE A 57 -7.29 42.20 20.34
N GLU A 58 -6.46 43.16 20.74
CA GLU A 58 -5.02 43.17 20.43
C GLU A 58 -4.19 42.56 21.58
N VAL A 59 -4.64 42.73 22.82
CA VAL A 59 -3.93 42.25 24.02
C VAL A 59 -4.92 41.65 25.00
N LEU A 60 -4.56 40.49 25.57
CA LEU A 60 -5.22 39.90 26.72
C LEU A 60 -4.42 40.25 27.98
N LYS A 61 -5.05 40.90 28.97
CA LYS A 61 -4.38 41.34 30.21
C LYS A 61 -4.10 40.19 31.16
N GLU A 62 -3.10 40.38 32.03
CA GLU A 62 -2.73 39.43 33.09
C GLU A 62 -3.83 39.19 34.12
N ASP A 63 -4.83 40.07 34.18
CA ASP A 63 -6.01 39.95 35.03
C ASP A 63 -6.87 38.72 34.68
N ILE A 64 -6.59 38.03 33.57
CA ILE A 64 -7.26 36.77 33.23
C ILE A 64 -7.11 35.70 34.33
N LYS A 65 -6.04 35.75 35.13
CA LYS A 65 -5.83 34.88 36.31
C LYS A 65 -7.00 34.91 37.31
N ASN A 66 -7.77 36.00 37.34
CA ASN A 66 -8.90 36.15 38.25
C ASN A 66 -10.08 35.23 37.87
N LEU A 67 -10.12 34.72 36.63
CA LEU A 67 -11.17 33.83 36.13
C LEU A 67 -10.82 32.34 36.36
N SER A 68 -10.40 31.98 37.58
CA SER A 68 -9.83 30.66 37.90
C SER A 68 -10.79 29.47 37.70
N PHE A 69 -12.11 29.72 37.67
CA PHE A 69 -13.15 28.72 37.41
C PHE A 69 -13.50 28.54 35.92
N LEU A 70 -12.79 29.23 35.04
CA LEU A 70 -13.07 29.20 33.61
C LEU A 70 -12.75 27.81 33.02
N SER A 71 -13.78 27.14 32.52
CA SER A 71 -13.67 25.84 31.88
C SER A 71 -13.59 25.93 30.36
N VAL A 72 -14.18 26.96 29.76
CA VAL A 72 -14.19 27.18 28.30
C VAL A 72 -13.85 28.63 28.00
N MET A 73 -12.78 28.83 27.23
CA MET A 73 -12.39 30.14 26.72
C MET A 73 -12.28 30.09 25.20
N ASN A 74 -13.01 30.99 24.54
CA ASN A 74 -12.88 31.20 23.11
C ASN A 74 -12.56 32.67 22.85
N ILE A 75 -11.39 32.95 22.30
CA ILE A 75 -10.93 34.28 21.88
C ILE A 75 -10.50 34.27 20.40
N SER A 76 -11.10 33.40 19.59
CA SER A 76 -10.76 33.26 18.18
C SER A 76 -11.18 34.47 17.34
N HIS A 77 -10.62 34.61 16.14
CA HIS A 77 -10.91 35.74 15.24
C HIS A 77 -10.70 37.09 15.92
N ASN A 78 -9.49 37.31 16.42
CA ASN A 78 -9.03 38.56 17.05
C ASN A 78 -7.67 38.97 16.46
N LYS A 79 -6.96 39.90 17.10
CA LYS A 79 -5.66 40.41 16.66
C LYS A 79 -4.56 40.19 17.70
N LEU A 80 -4.69 39.15 18.53
CA LEU A 80 -3.71 38.86 19.58
C LEU A 80 -2.35 38.54 18.96
N SER A 81 -1.30 39.20 19.42
CA SER A 81 0.08 38.89 19.06
C SER A 81 0.74 37.87 19.99
N GLN A 82 0.21 37.72 21.20
CA GLN A 82 0.69 36.82 22.24
C GLN A 82 -0.42 36.51 23.25
N LEU A 83 -0.24 35.45 24.04
CA LEU A 83 -1.01 35.21 25.26
C LEU A 83 -0.20 35.60 26.49
N PRO A 84 -0.83 36.12 27.56
CA PRO A 84 -0.18 36.42 28.82
C PRO A 84 0.24 35.13 29.55
N SER A 85 1.28 35.20 30.40
CA SER A 85 1.76 34.06 31.18
C SER A 85 0.72 33.57 32.19
N SER A 86 -0.12 34.48 32.72
CA SER A 86 -1.25 34.16 33.60
C SER A 86 -2.29 33.20 33.01
N ILE A 87 -2.25 32.89 31.71
CA ILE A 87 -3.11 31.84 31.15
C ILE A 87 -2.90 30.50 31.87
N GLY A 88 -1.69 30.22 32.36
CA GLY A 88 -1.36 28.99 33.09
C GLY A 88 -2.04 28.84 34.45
N GLU A 89 -2.58 29.92 35.02
CA GLU A 89 -3.32 29.93 36.30
C GLU A 89 -4.76 29.41 36.14
N LEU A 90 -5.24 29.23 34.91
CA LEU A 90 -6.59 28.72 34.62
C LEU A 90 -6.67 27.19 34.72
N HIS A 91 -6.37 26.63 35.90
CA HIS A 91 -6.24 25.17 36.09
C HIS A 91 -7.51 24.35 35.77
N THR A 92 -8.68 24.99 35.75
CA THR A 92 -9.98 24.35 35.43
C THR A 92 -10.33 24.37 33.94
N LEU A 93 -9.49 25.02 33.11
CA LEU A 93 -9.73 25.21 31.69
C LEU A 93 -9.64 23.88 30.95
N LYS A 94 -10.75 23.49 30.32
CA LYS A 94 -10.88 22.26 29.53
C LYS A 94 -10.80 22.53 28.03
N SER A 95 -11.21 23.71 27.59
CA SER A 95 -11.23 24.09 26.17
C SER A 95 -10.69 25.50 26.00
N LEU A 96 -9.62 25.64 25.23
CA LEU A 96 -9.03 26.92 24.84
C LEU A 96 -9.01 27.03 23.31
N ASP A 97 -9.66 28.06 22.78
CA ASP A 97 -9.64 28.40 21.37
C ASP A 97 -9.06 29.81 21.19
N VAL A 98 -7.88 29.89 20.59
CA VAL A 98 -7.14 31.11 20.25
C VAL A 98 -6.90 31.21 18.74
N SER A 99 -7.67 30.46 17.95
CA SER A 99 -7.51 30.38 16.50
C SER A 99 -7.78 31.71 15.80
N TYR A 100 -7.26 31.89 14.57
CA TYR A 100 -7.43 33.12 13.79
C TYR A 100 -7.01 34.38 14.56
N ASN A 101 -5.76 34.37 15.03
CA ASN A 101 -5.10 35.50 15.66
C ASN A 101 -3.75 35.75 14.95
N SER A 102 -2.87 36.54 15.55
CA SER A 102 -1.51 36.80 15.04
C SER A 102 -0.45 36.35 16.05
N ILE A 103 -0.72 35.27 16.79
CA ILE A 103 0.16 34.78 17.86
C ILE A 103 1.44 34.22 17.24
N VAL A 104 2.59 34.75 17.65
CA VAL A 104 3.90 34.33 17.14
C VAL A 104 4.49 33.21 17.98
N ASN A 105 4.35 33.29 19.31
CA ASN A 105 4.82 32.30 20.26
C ASN A 105 3.74 32.04 21.31
N MET A 106 3.66 30.80 21.78
CA MET A 106 2.79 30.42 22.89
C MET A 106 3.58 30.46 24.20
N PRO A 107 3.02 30.95 25.32
CA PRO A 107 3.69 30.92 26.62
C PRO A 107 3.92 29.50 27.12
N GLU A 108 5.05 29.27 27.81
CA GLU A 108 5.37 27.97 28.42
C GLU A 108 4.43 27.65 29.60
N GLU A 109 3.77 28.64 30.17
CA GLU A 109 2.77 28.45 31.23
C GLU A 109 1.52 27.68 30.75
N ILE A 110 1.33 27.49 29.43
CA ILE A 110 0.21 26.68 28.91
C ILE A 110 0.25 25.23 29.41
N GLY A 111 1.43 24.71 29.72
CA GLY A 111 1.59 23.38 30.31
C GLY A 111 1.03 23.24 31.73
N SER A 112 0.72 24.35 32.42
CA SER A 112 0.07 24.36 33.73
C SER A 112 -1.45 24.10 33.66
N LEU A 113 -2.01 24.10 32.45
CA LEU A 113 -3.42 23.78 32.19
C LEU A 113 -3.68 22.26 32.28
N SER A 114 -3.62 21.72 33.49
CA SER A 114 -3.73 20.26 33.75
C SER A 114 -5.09 19.65 33.36
N SER A 115 -6.15 20.46 33.31
CA SER A 115 -7.50 20.04 32.89
C SER A 115 -7.75 20.16 31.39
N LEU A 116 -6.78 20.66 30.60
CA LEU A 116 -6.98 20.97 29.19
C LEU A 116 -7.25 19.69 28.39
N VAL A 117 -8.39 19.69 27.69
CA VAL A 117 -8.83 18.58 26.83
C VAL A 117 -8.75 18.99 25.37
N LYS A 118 -9.11 20.24 25.05
CA LYS A 118 -9.15 20.76 23.68
C LYS A 118 -8.35 22.05 23.58
N PHE A 119 -7.44 22.09 22.64
CA PHE A 119 -6.65 23.27 22.34
C PHE A 119 -6.65 23.55 20.84
N ASP A 120 -7.15 24.73 20.47
CA ASP A 120 -7.12 25.22 19.09
C ASP A 120 -6.30 26.50 19.00
N CYS A 121 -5.14 26.42 18.35
CA CYS A 121 -4.26 27.54 18.04
C CYS A 121 -4.06 27.71 16.52
N SER A 122 -5.00 27.21 15.72
CA SER A 122 -4.95 27.23 14.26
C SER A 122 -4.99 28.67 13.69
N ASN A 123 -4.47 28.88 12.48
CA ASN A 123 -4.45 30.19 11.81
C ASN A 123 -3.79 31.28 12.68
N ASN A 124 -2.55 31.02 13.07
CA ASN A 124 -1.68 31.94 13.78
C ASN A 124 -0.31 32.02 13.06
N GLN A 125 0.71 32.54 13.74
CA GLN A 125 2.07 32.67 13.20
C GLN A 125 3.08 31.84 14.01
N LEU A 126 2.62 30.75 14.64
CA LEU A 126 3.45 29.92 15.52
C LEU A 126 4.58 29.24 14.75
N ARG A 127 5.81 29.38 15.24
CA ARG A 127 6.98 28.68 14.70
C ARG A 127 7.24 27.32 15.36
N GLU A 128 6.73 27.16 16.57
CA GLU A 128 6.86 25.98 17.39
C GLU A 128 5.65 25.84 18.32
N ILE A 129 5.42 24.61 18.77
CA ILE A 129 4.51 24.31 19.86
C ILE A 129 5.36 24.29 21.14
N PRO A 130 4.94 24.94 22.24
CA PRO A 130 5.73 25.02 23.46
C PRO A 130 5.94 23.62 24.05
N ILE A 131 7.14 23.36 24.55
CA ILE A 131 7.51 22.04 25.10
C ILE A 131 6.64 21.68 26.31
N SER A 132 6.20 22.69 27.06
CA SER A 132 5.32 22.49 28.22
C SER A 132 3.96 21.91 27.88
N LEU A 133 3.48 21.98 26.62
CA LEU A 133 2.18 21.41 26.24
C LEU A 133 2.12 19.89 26.51
N GLY A 134 3.28 19.21 26.51
CA GLY A 134 3.39 17.81 26.92
C GLY A 134 2.97 17.52 28.36
N ARG A 135 2.84 18.55 29.22
CA ARG A 135 2.33 18.42 30.60
C ARG A 135 0.80 18.37 30.67
N CYS A 136 0.08 18.73 29.60
CA CYS A 136 -1.37 18.62 29.51
C CYS A 136 -1.79 17.17 29.27
N LEU A 137 -1.75 16.34 30.33
CA LEU A 137 -2.01 14.89 30.26
C LEU A 137 -3.44 14.51 29.85
N ASN A 138 -4.38 15.45 29.91
CA ASN A 138 -5.77 15.26 29.51
C ASN A 138 -6.06 15.69 28.07
N LEU A 139 -5.06 16.20 27.34
CA LEU A 139 -5.23 16.72 26.00
C LEU A 139 -5.67 15.59 25.05
N SER A 140 -6.83 15.80 24.44
CA SER A 140 -7.50 14.87 23.52
C SER A 140 -7.52 15.43 22.10
N ASP A 141 -7.72 16.74 21.96
CA ASP A 141 -7.85 17.39 20.66
C ASP A 141 -6.86 18.56 20.58
N LEU A 142 -5.87 18.43 19.69
CA LEU A 142 -4.92 19.49 19.39
C LEU A 142 -5.08 19.92 17.93
N LYS A 143 -5.41 21.20 17.72
CA LYS A 143 -5.47 21.82 16.41
C LYS A 143 -4.48 22.98 16.35
N ALA A 144 -3.53 22.88 15.44
CA ALA A 144 -2.47 23.84 15.20
C ALA A 144 -2.29 24.10 13.70
N SER A 145 -3.35 23.97 12.91
CA SER A 145 -3.30 24.10 11.46
C SER A 145 -2.98 25.54 11.01
N ASN A 146 -2.42 25.70 9.81
CA ASN A 146 -2.10 26.99 9.19
C ASN A 146 -1.24 27.89 10.10
N ASN A 147 -0.05 27.38 10.45
CA ASN A 147 0.99 28.07 11.20
C ASN A 147 2.35 27.93 10.46
N PHE A 148 3.45 28.26 11.11
CA PHE A 148 4.82 28.09 10.60
C PHE A 148 5.61 27.02 11.38
N ILE A 149 4.91 26.02 11.94
CA ILE A 149 5.52 25.01 12.80
C ILE A 149 6.49 24.15 12.00
N THR A 150 7.74 24.05 12.46
CA THR A 150 8.80 23.29 11.77
C THR A 150 9.00 21.88 12.31
N ARG A 151 8.66 21.65 13.59
CA ARG A 151 8.72 20.35 14.27
C ARG A 151 7.69 20.29 15.40
N LEU A 152 7.26 19.08 15.75
CA LEU A 152 6.53 18.83 16.99
C LEU A 152 7.52 18.57 18.14
N PRO A 153 7.26 19.09 19.35
CA PRO A 153 8.12 18.82 20.51
C PRO A 153 8.00 17.35 20.93
N LYS A 154 9.12 16.76 21.37
CA LYS A 154 9.16 15.36 21.81
C LYS A 154 8.23 15.12 23.00
N GLU A 155 8.08 16.13 23.86
CA GLU A 155 7.23 16.09 25.04
C GLU A 155 5.75 15.87 24.72
N LEU A 156 5.30 16.12 23.47
CA LEU A 156 3.93 15.81 23.03
C LEU A 156 3.62 14.30 23.06
N GLU A 157 4.66 13.46 23.12
CA GLU A 157 4.54 12.02 23.42
C GLU A 157 3.84 11.76 24.77
N ASN A 158 3.91 12.68 25.74
CA ASN A 158 3.25 12.52 27.04
C ASN A 158 1.72 12.67 26.98
N CYS A 159 1.18 13.28 25.91
CA CYS A 159 -0.26 13.43 25.70
C CYS A 159 -0.90 12.12 25.20
N SER A 160 -0.90 11.09 26.05
CA SER A 160 -1.36 9.73 25.71
C SER A 160 -2.87 9.60 25.43
N LYS A 161 -3.66 10.62 25.78
CA LYS A 161 -5.10 10.68 25.51
C LYS A 161 -5.45 11.35 24.19
N LEU A 162 -4.45 11.73 23.39
CA LEU A 162 -4.67 12.44 22.13
C LEU A 162 -5.47 11.58 21.14
N MET A 163 -6.65 12.06 20.78
CA MET A 163 -7.57 11.44 19.82
C MET A 163 -7.53 12.14 18.47
N LYS A 164 -7.31 13.46 18.45
CA LYS A 164 -7.25 14.27 17.23
C LYS A 164 -6.02 15.16 17.22
N LEU A 165 -5.24 15.04 16.15
CA LEU A 165 -4.09 15.90 15.89
C LEU A 165 -4.22 16.51 14.50
N ASP A 166 -4.39 17.83 14.45
CA ASP A 166 -4.43 18.61 13.22
C ASP A 166 -3.28 19.60 13.17
N VAL A 167 -2.33 19.35 12.27
CA VAL A 167 -1.15 20.17 12.01
C VAL A 167 -1.04 20.53 10.52
N GLU A 168 -2.19 20.55 9.82
CA GLU A 168 -2.32 20.94 8.42
C GLU A 168 -1.66 22.29 8.13
N GLY A 169 -1.06 22.48 6.96
CA GLY A 169 -0.61 23.80 6.51
C GLY A 169 0.56 24.38 7.31
N ASN A 170 1.50 23.54 7.74
CA ASN A 170 2.70 23.95 8.48
C ASN A 170 3.97 23.74 7.63
N LYS A 171 5.15 23.71 8.27
CA LYS A 171 6.46 23.50 7.65
C LYS A 171 7.15 22.24 8.21
N LEU A 172 6.38 21.26 8.67
CA LEU A 172 6.92 20.02 9.23
C LEU A 172 7.68 19.23 8.17
N THR A 173 8.94 18.88 8.47
CA THR A 173 9.74 17.98 7.63
C THR A 173 9.66 16.53 8.09
N ILE A 174 9.41 16.33 9.39
CA ILE A 174 9.25 15.03 10.07
C ILE A 174 8.07 15.19 11.03
N LEU A 175 7.23 14.16 11.15
CA LEU A 175 6.11 14.16 12.10
C LEU A 175 6.59 13.87 13.53
N CYS A 176 7.40 12.82 13.70
CA CYS A 176 8.03 12.41 14.95
C CYS A 176 9.28 11.55 14.67
N ASP A 177 10.17 11.39 15.64
CA ASP A 177 11.39 10.55 15.56
C ASP A 177 11.09 9.05 15.64
N ASN A 178 10.14 8.56 14.81
CA ASN A 178 9.69 7.17 14.72
C ASN A 178 9.17 6.56 16.05
N ASN A 179 8.57 7.37 16.94
CA ASN A 179 7.89 6.89 18.14
C ASN A 179 6.43 7.37 18.20
N MET A 180 5.51 6.60 17.59
CA MET A 180 4.07 6.89 17.63
C MET A 180 3.32 6.08 18.69
N VAL A 181 4.03 5.25 19.47
CA VAL A 181 3.46 4.39 20.53
C VAL A 181 2.59 5.16 21.53
N PRO A 182 2.95 6.38 21.96
CA PRO A 182 2.13 7.09 22.94
C PRO A 182 0.76 7.53 22.42
N TRP A 183 0.60 7.65 21.10
CA TRP A 183 -0.62 8.17 20.47
C TRP A 183 -1.60 7.09 20.01
N THR A 184 -1.59 5.91 20.63
CA THR A 184 -2.48 4.78 20.31
C THR A 184 -3.98 5.09 20.39
N MET A 185 -4.37 6.20 21.03
CA MET A 185 -5.75 6.69 21.09
C MET A 185 -6.16 7.53 19.88
N LEU A 186 -5.24 7.89 18.98
CA LEU A 186 -5.54 8.72 17.80
C LEU A 186 -6.57 8.05 16.91
N THR A 187 -7.61 8.82 16.57
CA THR A 187 -8.65 8.48 15.60
C THR A 187 -8.52 9.33 14.34
N GLU A 188 -8.00 10.55 14.46
CA GLU A 188 -7.84 11.48 13.34
C GLU A 188 -6.46 12.13 13.38
N LEU A 189 -5.69 11.97 12.30
CA LEU A 189 -4.40 12.63 12.11
C LEU A 189 -4.41 13.37 10.77
N ASN A 190 -4.32 14.70 10.83
CA ASN A 190 -4.18 15.56 9.67
C ASN A 190 -2.82 16.27 9.72
N ALA A 191 -1.92 15.91 8.81
CA ALA A 191 -0.63 16.55 8.63
C ALA A 191 -0.39 16.92 7.16
N SER A 192 -1.49 17.23 6.46
CA SER A 192 -1.46 17.67 5.08
C SER A 192 -0.84 19.06 4.91
N LYS A 193 -0.48 19.44 3.67
CA LYS A 193 0.16 20.74 3.35
C LYS A 193 1.42 21.02 4.17
N ASN A 194 2.26 20.01 4.35
CA ASN A 194 3.54 20.12 5.04
C ASN A 194 4.69 19.78 4.08
N LEU A 195 5.89 19.54 4.63
CA LEU A 195 7.10 19.19 3.90
C LEU A 195 7.57 17.77 4.25
N LEU A 196 6.65 16.89 4.67
CA LEU A 196 6.98 15.53 5.12
C LEU A 196 7.57 14.72 3.97
N ALA A 197 8.73 14.12 4.18
CA ALA A 197 9.40 13.27 3.19
C ALA A 197 9.01 11.79 3.28
N SER A 198 8.55 11.35 4.45
CA SER A 198 8.15 9.96 4.72
C SER A 198 7.08 9.89 5.80
N ILE A 199 6.38 8.76 5.84
CA ILE A 199 5.51 8.36 6.95
C ILE A 199 6.37 7.58 7.97
N PRO A 200 6.20 7.78 9.28
CA PRO A 200 6.94 7.01 10.28
C PRO A 200 6.75 5.49 10.14
N GLU A 201 7.84 4.73 10.25
CA GLU A 201 7.84 3.26 10.04
C GLU A 201 6.94 2.50 11.03
N ASN A 202 6.58 3.11 12.16
CA ASN A 202 5.69 2.52 13.17
C ASN A 202 4.26 3.08 13.15
N ILE A 203 3.80 3.71 12.07
CA ILE A 203 2.42 4.23 11.95
C ILE A 203 1.36 3.17 12.28
N GLY A 204 1.66 1.89 12.02
CA GLY A 204 0.81 0.74 12.34
C GLY A 204 0.41 0.56 13.80
N VAL A 205 1.08 1.22 14.76
CA VAL A 205 0.65 1.20 16.18
C VAL A 205 -0.67 1.94 16.40
N LEU A 206 -1.06 2.83 15.48
CA LEU A 206 -2.30 3.59 15.52
C LEU A 206 -3.51 2.75 15.06
N SER A 207 -3.81 1.69 15.80
CA SER A 207 -4.88 0.74 15.47
C SER A 207 -6.30 1.34 15.50
N ARG A 208 -6.48 2.48 16.19
CA ARG A 208 -7.75 3.22 16.29
C ARG A 208 -7.90 4.33 15.25
N LEU A 209 -6.90 4.53 14.39
CA LEU A 209 -6.90 5.60 13.41
C LEU A 209 -8.00 5.34 12.38
N ILE A 210 -8.92 6.28 12.23
CA ILE A 210 -10.06 6.24 11.30
C ILE A 210 -9.74 7.07 10.07
N ARG A 211 -9.12 8.24 10.27
CA ARG A 211 -8.77 9.19 9.20
C ARG A 211 -7.30 9.57 9.28
N LEU A 212 -6.60 9.35 8.17
CA LEU A 212 -5.21 9.75 7.98
C LEU A 212 -5.11 10.66 6.75
N ASP A 213 -4.65 11.88 6.97
CA ASP A 213 -4.51 12.87 5.92
C ASP A 213 -3.07 13.39 5.83
N PHE A 214 -2.42 13.07 4.72
CA PHE A 214 -1.08 13.51 4.37
C PHE A 214 -1.06 14.18 2.98
N HIS A 215 -2.19 14.69 2.48
CA HIS A 215 -2.22 15.32 1.16
C HIS A 215 -1.25 16.50 1.06
N GLN A 216 -0.72 16.79 -0.13
CA GLN A 216 0.17 17.93 -0.38
C GLN A 216 1.43 17.91 0.52
N ASN A 217 2.19 16.81 0.46
CA ASN A 217 3.48 16.64 1.11
C ASN A 217 4.55 16.23 0.08
N ARG A 218 5.68 15.69 0.55
CA ARG A 218 6.79 15.19 -0.28
C ARG A 218 7.03 13.70 -0.04
N ILE A 219 5.99 12.95 0.33
CA ILE A 219 6.11 11.55 0.73
C ILE A 219 6.37 10.68 -0.49
N SER A 220 7.44 9.87 -0.45
CA SER A 220 7.84 8.99 -1.56
C SER A 220 7.37 7.54 -1.44
N SER A 221 7.04 7.10 -0.22
CA SER A 221 6.63 5.71 0.06
C SER A 221 5.68 5.62 1.26
N ILE A 222 4.88 4.55 1.27
CA ILE A 222 4.06 4.15 2.41
C ILE A 222 4.72 2.92 3.05
N PRO A 223 4.99 2.91 4.37
CA PRO A 223 5.62 1.78 5.05
C PRO A 223 4.70 0.57 5.13
N GLN A 224 5.27 -0.63 5.19
CA GLN A 224 4.51 -1.89 5.28
C GLN A 224 3.68 -1.97 6.57
N SER A 225 4.11 -1.29 7.63
CA SER A 225 3.42 -1.24 8.92
C SER A 225 2.04 -0.58 8.85
N ILE A 226 1.68 0.10 7.76
CA ILE A 226 0.35 0.70 7.56
C ILE A 226 -0.78 -0.32 7.80
N VAL A 227 -0.53 -1.61 7.57
CA VAL A 227 -1.46 -2.72 7.87
C VAL A 227 -1.96 -2.72 9.32
N GLY A 228 -1.18 -2.21 10.27
CA GLY A 228 -1.55 -2.13 11.67
C GLY A 228 -2.67 -1.11 11.96
N CYS A 229 -2.91 -0.15 11.06
CA CYS A 229 -4.02 0.80 11.14
C CYS A 229 -5.35 0.13 10.75
N SER A 230 -5.76 -0.89 11.50
CA SER A 230 -6.88 -1.78 11.18
C SER A 230 -8.26 -1.10 11.14
N SER A 231 -8.41 0.06 11.78
CA SER A 231 -9.64 0.87 11.78
C SER A 231 -9.67 1.93 10.67
N LEU A 232 -8.64 2.03 9.83
CA LEU A 232 -8.50 3.13 8.87
C LEU A 232 -9.60 3.05 7.81
N ALA A 233 -10.41 4.11 7.75
CA ALA A 233 -11.55 4.23 6.84
C ALA A 233 -11.29 5.26 5.73
N GLU A 234 -10.54 6.31 6.02
CA GLU A 234 -10.19 7.38 5.10
C GLU A 234 -8.68 7.60 5.06
N PHE A 235 -8.08 7.47 3.88
CA PHE A 235 -6.66 7.71 3.67
C PHE A 235 -6.43 8.66 2.49
N TYR A 236 -5.93 9.86 2.79
CA TYR A 236 -5.65 10.90 1.80
C TYR A 236 -4.15 11.08 1.62
N MET A 237 -3.65 10.78 0.42
CA MET A 237 -2.26 10.83 0.02
C MET A 237 -2.05 11.64 -1.27
N GLY A 238 -3.06 12.40 -1.70
CA GLY A 238 -3.01 13.17 -2.93
C GLY A 238 -1.90 14.22 -2.95
N ASN A 239 -1.33 14.54 -4.12
CA ASN A 239 -0.21 15.48 -4.31
C ASN A 239 1.02 15.12 -3.46
N ASN A 240 1.57 13.93 -3.69
CA ASN A 240 2.81 13.46 -3.09
C ASN A 240 3.77 12.95 -4.17
N LEU A 241 4.81 12.23 -3.78
CA LEU A 241 5.84 11.68 -4.67
C LEU A 241 5.80 10.14 -4.70
N LEU A 242 4.64 9.53 -4.42
CA LEU A 242 4.51 8.07 -4.36
C LEU A 242 4.75 7.45 -5.74
N SER A 243 5.68 6.50 -5.81
CA SER A 243 5.99 5.76 -7.04
C SER A 243 5.44 4.33 -7.06
N LEU A 244 5.28 3.73 -5.87
CA LEU A 244 4.69 2.42 -5.64
C LEU A 244 3.80 2.43 -4.39
N LEU A 245 2.89 1.46 -4.33
CA LEU A 245 2.12 1.13 -3.14
C LEU A 245 2.59 -0.22 -2.58
N PRO A 246 2.72 -0.36 -1.24
CA PRO A 246 3.05 -1.64 -0.62
C PRO A 246 1.89 -2.64 -0.79
N ALA A 247 2.20 -3.93 -0.95
CA ALA A 247 1.19 -4.99 -1.09
C ALA A 247 0.30 -5.10 0.16
N GLU A 248 0.86 -4.79 1.32
CA GLU A 248 0.23 -4.80 2.64
C GLU A 248 -0.95 -3.84 2.76
N ILE A 249 -1.05 -2.82 1.89
CA ILE A 249 -2.21 -1.92 1.86
C ILE A 249 -3.50 -2.70 1.63
N GLY A 250 -3.45 -3.84 0.92
CA GLY A 250 -4.59 -4.71 0.65
C GLY A 250 -5.23 -5.35 1.88
N ALA A 251 -4.56 -5.30 3.04
CA ALA A 251 -5.08 -5.83 4.30
C ALA A 251 -5.94 -4.82 5.11
N LEU A 252 -6.05 -3.57 4.66
CA LEU A 252 -6.88 -2.54 5.31
C LEU A 252 -8.38 -2.76 5.07
N SER A 253 -8.96 -3.71 5.81
CA SER A 253 -10.34 -4.18 5.59
C SER A 253 -11.44 -3.13 5.75
N GLN A 254 -11.19 -2.05 6.50
CA GLN A 254 -12.15 -0.97 6.76
C GLN A 254 -12.00 0.23 5.82
N LEU A 255 -10.97 0.23 4.96
CA LEU A 255 -10.69 1.38 4.11
C LEU A 255 -11.83 1.55 3.10
N GLY A 256 -12.48 2.72 3.14
CA GLY A 256 -13.61 3.09 2.29
C GLY A 256 -13.24 4.18 1.29
N THR A 257 -12.38 5.12 1.68
CA THR A 257 -11.92 6.21 0.82
C THR A 257 -10.41 6.16 0.74
N PHE A 258 -9.89 6.01 -0.47
CA PHE A 258 -8.46 6.06 -0.73
C PHE A 258 -8.16 7.06 -1.85
N ASP A 259 -7.50 8.15 -1.48
CA ASP A 259 -7.14 9.21 -2.41
C ASP A 259 -5.63 9.21 -2.64
N LEU A 260 -5.24 8.92 -3.89
CA LEU A 260 -3.86 8.83 -4.36
C LEU A 260 -3.62 9.79 -5.54
N HIS A 261 -4.48 10.78 -5.72
CA HIS A 261 -4.42 11.66 -6.90
C HIS A 261 -3.09 12.42 -6.97
N SER A 262 -2.64 12.80 -8.17
CA SER A 262 -1.42 13.62 -8.35
C SER A 262 -0.18 12.99 -7.68
N ASN A 263 0.12 11.74 -8.00
CA ASN A 263 1.33 11.02 -7.57
C ASN A 263 2.11 10.51 -8.80
N GLN A 264 3.08 9.62 -8.60
CA GLN A 264 3.93 9.04 -9.65
C GLN A 264 3.72 7.53 -9.79
N LEU A 265 2.55 7.01 -9.41
CA LEU A 265 2.25 5.58 -9.43
C LEU A 265 2.28 5.04 -10.86
N LYS A 266 3.06 3.98 -11.08
CA LYS A 266 3.15 3.27 -12.37
C LYS A 266 2.16 2.12 -12.49
N GLU A 267 1.80 1.54 -11.36
CA GLU A 267 0.86 0.43 -11.25
C GLU A 267 0.04 0.53 -9.96
N TYR A 268 -1.09 -0.18 -9.96
CA TYR A 268 -1.88 -0.43 -8.76
C TYR A 268 -1.72 -1.92 -8.41
N PRO A 269 -1.27 -2.29 -7.20
CA PRO A 269 -0.96 -3.68 -6.87
C PRO A 269 -2.24 -4.52 -6.79
N VAL A 270 -2.14 -5.79 -7.21
CA VAL A 270 -3.26 -6.73 -7.23
C VAL A 270 -3.80 -6.97 -5.81
N GLU A 271 -2.92 -6.98 -4.81
CA GLU A 271 -3.28 -7.15 -3.40
C GLU A 271 -4.23 -6.05 -2.91
N ALA A 272 -4.05 -4.82 -3.38
CA ALA A 272 -4.93 -3.69 -3.06
C ALA A 272 -6.33 -3.81 -3.70
N CYS A 273 -6.55 -4.75 -4.62
CA CYS A 273 -7.88 -5.05 -5.17
C CYS A 273 -8.76 -5.83 -4.19
N LYS A 274 -8.21 -6.33 -3.07
CA LYS A 274 -8.96 -6.98 -1.98
C LYS A 274 -9.70 -5.97 -1.08
N LEU A 275 -9.38 -4.68 -1.21
CA LEU A 275 -9.97 -3.61 -0.43
C LEU A 275 -11.46 -3.43 -0.72
N ARG A 276 -12.21 -3.03 0.31
CA ARG A 276 -13.66 -2.74 0.21
C ARG A 276 -13.93 -1.24 0.03
N LEU A 277 -13.19 -0.62 -0.89
CA LEU A 277 -13.28 0.81 -1.17
C LEU A 277 -14.66 1.20 -1.73
N SER A 278 -15.14 2.38 -1.37
CA SER A 278 -16.25 3.11 -1.99
C SER A 278 -15.73 4.15 -2.98
N VAL A 279 -14.62 4.81 -2.64
CA VAL A 279 -13.98 5.84 -3.46
C VAL A 279 -12.48 5.54 -3.60
N LEU A 280 -12.01 5.51 -4.85
CA LEU A 280 -10.61 5.39 -5.20
C LEU A 280 -10.26 6.48 -6.21
N ASP A 281 -9.36 7.39 -5.83
CA ASP A 281 -8.82 8.40 -6.74
C ASP A 281 -7.38 8.06 -7.12
N LEU A 282 -7.17 7.72 -8.39
CA LEU A 282 -5.88 7.44 -8.99
C LEU A 282 -5.54 8.47 -10.08
N SER A 283 -6.26 9.59 -10.15
CA SER A 283 -6.07 10.60 -11.19
C SER A 283 -4.67 11.23 -11.13
N ASN A 284 -4.19 11.73 -12.26
CA ASN A 284 -2.89 12.38 -12.42
C ASN A 284 -1.72 11.53 -11.87
N ASN A 285 -1.64 10.27 -12.31
CA ASN A 285 -0.54 9.37 -12.01
C ASN A 285 0.16 8.95 -13.32
N SER A 286 1.08 7.98 -13.25
CA SER A 286 1.81 7.43 -14.39
C SER A 286 1.33 6.02 -14.78
N LEU A 287 0.06 5.70 -14.51
CA LEU A 287 -0.49 4.35 -14.75
C LEU A 287 -0.59 4.07 -16.26
N SER A 288 0.07 3.00 -16.71
CA SER A 288 -0.04 2.53 -18.11
C SER A 288 -1.21 1.57 -18.34
N GLY A 289 -1.71 0.95 -17.27
CA GLY A 289 -2.82 0.01 -17.26
C GLY A 289 -3.36 -0.19 -15.85
N LEU A 290 -4.38 -1.05 -15.74
CA LEU A 290 -5.01 -1.41 -14.46
C LEU A 290 -5.10 -2.94 -14.34
N PRO A 291 -4.92 -3.50 -13.14
CA PRO A 291 -5.18 -4.92 -12.90
C PRO A 291 -6.68 -5.22 -13.13
N PRO A 292 -7.03 -6.29 -13.87
CA PRO A 292 -8.42 -6.74 -14.04
C PRO A 292 -9.17 -6.97 -12.72
N GLU A 293 -8.44 -7.31 -11.65
CA GLU A 293 -8.94 -7.59 -10.29
C GLU A 293 -9.68 -6.40 -9.67
N ILE A 294 -9.44 -5.17 -10.11
CA ILE A 294 -10.26 -4.00 -9.72
C ILE A 294 -11.73 -4.24 -10.09
N GLY A 295 -12.01 -5.00 -11.15
CA GLY A 295 -13.36 -5.41 -11.53
C GLY A 295 -14.11 -6.21 -10.46
N ASN A 296 -13.42 -6.84 -9.52
CA ASN A 296 -14.01 -7.57 -8.38
C ASN A 296 -14.33 -6.68 -7.18
N MET A 297 -13.93 -5.40 -7.18
CA MET A 297 -14.23 -4.44 -6.12
C MET A 297 -15.70 -3.98 -6.21
N THR A 298 -16.63 -4.83 -5.79
CA THR A 298 -18.08 -4.61 -5.91
C THR A 298 -18.60 -3.43 -5.09
N THR A 299 -17.86 -3.00 -4.07
CA THR A 299 -18.19 -1.83 -3.23
C THR A 299 -17.81 -0.51 -3.89
N LEU A 300 -16.97 -0.52 -4.92
CA LEU A 300 -16.37 0.68 -5.50
C LEU A 300 -17.41 1.46 -6.33
N ARG A 301 -17.76 2.65 -5.84
CA ARG A 301 -18.76 3.53 -6.45
C ARG A 301 -18.09 4.57 -7.36
N LYS A 302 -16.94 5.08 -6.95
CA LYS A 302 -16.21 6.15 -7.66
C LYS A 302 -14.76 5.75 -7.88
N LEU A 303 -14.38 5.59 -9.14
CA LEU A 303 -13.00 5.38 -9.57
C LEU A 303 -12.58 6.52 -10.49
N LEU A 304 -11.57 7.30 -10.09
CA LEU A 304 -11.05 8.41 -10.87
C LEU A 304 -9.68 8.04 -11.46
N LEU A 305 -9.53 8.21 -12.77
CA LEU A 305 -8.34 7.77 -13.53
C LEU A 305 -7.81 8.83 -14.51
N ALA A 306 -8.48 9.98 -14.58
CA ALA A 306 -8.11 11.06 -15.49
C ALA A 306 -6.62 11.45 -15.32
N GLY A 307 -5.95 11.86 -16.40
CA GLY A 307 -4.55 12.29 -16.34
C GLY A 307 -3.51 11.17 -16.23
N ASN A 308 -3.88 9.90 -16.50
CA ASN A 308 -2.95 8.77 -16.62
C ASN A 308 -2.68 8.38 -18.08
N PRO A 309 -1.47 7.91 -18.43
CA PRO A 309 -1.13 7.40 -19.76
C PRO A 309 -1.66 5.97 -20.02
N LEU A 310 -2.96 5.74 -19.82
CA LEU A 310 -3.61 4.43 -19.95
C LEU A 310 -3.70 4.02 -21.43
N ARG A 311 -2.70 3.28 -21.93
CA ARG A 311 -2.62 2.86 -23.34
C ARG A 311 -3.55 1.69 -23.68
N THR A 312 -3.90 0.89 -22.68
CA THR A 312 -4.69 -0.35 -22.84
C THR A 312 -6.20 -0.12 -22.77
N LEU A 313 -6.65 1.03 -22.28
CA LEU A 313 -8.06 1.34 -22.07
C LEU A 313 -8.53 2.43 -23.03
N ARG A 314 -9.74 2.25 -23.60
CA ARG A 314 -10.37 3.30 -24.40
C ARG A 314 -10.71 4.50 -23.52
N SER A 315 -10.51 5.72 -24.04
CA SER A 315 -10.78 6.96 -23.30
C SER A 315 -12.21 7.04 -22.75
N SER A 316 -13.20 6.55 -23.49
CA SER A 316 -14.61 6.52 -23.08
C SER A 316 -14.89 5.65 -21.85
N LEU A 317 -14.06 4.63 -21.58
CA LEU A 317 -14.16 3.81 -20.38
C LEU A 317 -13.46 4.48 -19.19
N VAL A 318 -12.37 5.20 -19.45
CA VAL A 318 -11.60 5.93 -18.42
C VAL A 318 -12.38 7.13 -17.89
N SER A 319 -13.07 7.88 -18.76
CA SER A 319 -13.91 9.02 -18.38
C SER A 319 -15.38 8.65 -18.15
N GLY A 320 -15.72 7.37 -18.31
CA GLY A 320 -17.08 6.86 -18.21
C GLY A 320 -17.51 6.55 -16.78
N PRO A 321 -18.73 6.03 -16.58
CA PRO A 321 -19.22 5.65 -15.27
C PRO A 321 -18.46 4.44 -14.72
N THR A 322 -18.06 4.49 -13.45
CA THR A 322 -17.30 3.43 -12.74
C THR A 322 -17.84 2.02 -13.01
N PRO A 323 -19.15 1.73 -12.93
CA PRO A 323 -19.67 0.37 -13.10
C PRO A 323 -19.38 -0.22 -14.50
N ALA A 324 -19.34 0.60 -15.55
CA ALA A 324 -19.05 0.13 -16.90
C ALA A 324 -17.59 -0.29 -17.03
N LEU A 325 -16.67 0.48 -16.45
CA LEU A 325 -15.24 0.14 -16.39
C LEU A 325 -15.01 -1.11 -15.54
N LEU A 326 -15.66 -1.22 -14.37
CA LEU A 326 -15.57 -2.42 -13.53
C LEU A 326 -16.08 -3.67 -14.25
N LYS A 327 -17.20 -3.55 -14.99
CA LYS A 327 -17.72 -4.65 -15.81
C LYS A 327 -16.74 -5.05 -16.91
N TYR A 328 -16.11 -4.07 -17.57
CA TYR A 328 -15.08 -4.34 -18.58
C TYR A 328 -13.87 -5.06 -17.97
N LEU A 329 -13.32 -4.56 -16.86
CA LEU A 329 -12.21 -5.21 -16.16
C LEU A 329 -12.58 -6.61 -15.68
N ARG A 330 -13.80 -6.79 -15.16
CA ARG A 330 -14.32 -8.12 -14.77
C ARG A 330 -14.49 -9.06 -15.95
N SER A 331 -14.83 -8.59 -17.15
CA SER A 331 -14.86 -9.45 -18.35
C SER A 331 -13.47 -9.88 -18.82
N ARG A 332 -12.41 -9.23 -18.31
CA ARG A 332 -11.00 -9.59 -18.54
C ARG A 332 -10.47 -10.51 -17.46
N LEU A 333 -11.14 -10.58 -16.31
CA LEU A 333 -10.99 -11.68 -15.37
C LEU A 333 -11.69 -12.87 -16.03
N SER A 334 -10.91 -13.90 -16.37
CA SER A 334 -11.47 -15.20 -16.71
C SER A 334 -12.49 -15.56 -15.62
N THR A 335 -13.71 -15.90 -16.03
CA THR A 335 -14.66 -16.52 -15.12
C THR A 335 -13.97 -17.74 -14.52
N ASP A 336 -13.88 -17.74 -13.19
CA ASP A 336 -13.26 -18.74 -12.33
C ASP A 336 -11.71 -18.74 -12.28
N GLY A 337 -11.21 -18.84 -11.05
CA GLY A 337 -9.80 -18.96 -10.68
C GLY A 337 -9.21 -20.32 -11.08
N GLU A 338 -9.35 -20.67 -12.35
CA GLU A 338 -8.73 -21.79 -13.01
C GLU A 338 -8.09 -21.24 -14.27
N CYS A 339 -7.04 -20.42 -14.11
CA CYS A 339 -6.08 -20.31 -15.21
C CYS A 339 -5.35 -21.65 -15.22
N GLU A 340 -5.98 -22.67 -15.80
CA GLU A 340 -5.35 -23.95 -16.04
C GLU A 340 -4.25 -23.77 -17.08
N ALA A 341 -4.36 -22.79 -17.98
CA ALA A 341 -3.39 -22.52 -19.02
C ALA A 341 -3.04 -21.04 -19.16
N LEU A 342 -1.77 -20.70 -18.92
CA LEU A 342 -1.19 -19.39 -19.18
C LEU A 342 -0.35 -19.46 -20.46
N ILE A 343 -0.81 -18.76 -21.51
CA ILE A 343 -0.17 -18.74 -22.82
C ILE A 343 0.43 -17.35 -23.05
N LEU A 344 1.76 -17.27 -22.96
CA LEU A 344 2.59 -16.09 -23.19
C LEU A 344 3.46 -16.22 -24.45
N SER A 345 3.18 -17.21 -25.28
CA SER A 345 3.88 -17.53 -26.52
C SER A 345 4.00 -16.35 -27.48
N GLY A 346 5.15 -16.19 -28.15
CA GLY A 346 5.32 -15.24 -29.25
C GLY A 346 5.40 -13.76 -28.82
N ASN A 347 5.75 -13.47 -27.57
CA ASN A 347 5.92 -12.11 -27.06
C ASN A 347 7.40 -11.68 -27.05
N ARG A 348 7.69 -10.50 -26.48
CA ARG A 348 9.06 -9.95 -26.32
C ARG A 348 9.52 -9.98 -24.86
N ILE A 349 9.11 -11.01 -24.11
CA ILE A 349 9.44 -11.15 -22.69
C ILE A 349 10.93 -11.47 -22.57
N ARG A 350 11.65 -10.67 -21.76
CA ARG A 350 13.10 -10.81 -21.55
C ARG A 350 13.49 -11.42 -20.21
N GLU A 351 12.67 -11.21 -19.19
CA GLU A 351 12.93 -11.68 -17.84
C GLU A 351 11.88 -12.69 -17.42
N TRP A 352 12.27 -13.64 -16.56
CA TRP A 352 11.35 -14.63 -16.01
C TRP A 352 10.36 -13.95 -15.04
N PRO A 353 9.04 -14.06 -15.25
CA PRO A 353 8.05 -13.29 -14.50
C PRO A 353 7.67 -13.98 -13.18
N SER A 354 8.63 -14.13 -12.25
CA SER A 354 8.41 -14.82 -10.96
C SER A 354 7.24 -14.26 -10.15
N SER A 355 7.08 -12.93 -10.10
CA SER A 355 6.01 -12.28 -9.34
C SER A 355 4.63 -12.63 -9.89
N VAL A 356 4.49 -12.66 -11.22
CA VAL A 356 3.25 -13.01 -11.91
C VAL A 356 2.92 -14.48 -11.72
N LEU A 357 3.91 -15.38 -11.86
CA LEU A 357 3.71 -16.81 -11.70
C LEU A 357 3.36 -17.22 -10.27
N ARG A 358 3.82 -16.49 -9.24
CA ARG A 358 3.40 -16.69 -7.84
C ARG A 358 1.91 -16.41 -7.62
N SER A 359 1.27 -15.64 -8.49
CA SER A 359 -0.18 -15.39 -8.44
C SER A 359 -1.02 -16.54 -9.00
N PHE A 360 -0.40 -17.55 -9.66
CA PHE A 360 -1.08 -18.70 -10.28
C PHE A 360 -0.58 -20.05 -9.72
N PRO A 361 -0.84 -20.38 -8.44
CA PRO A 361 -0.36 -21.63 -7.83
C PRO A 361 -1.03 -22.89 -8.41
N ASP A 362 -2.20 -22.74 -9.04
CA ASP A 362 -3.01 -23.83 -9.60
C ASP A 362 -2.81 -24.04 -11.11
N LEU A 363 -1.78 -23.42 -11.69
CA LEU A 363 -1.51 -23.48 -13.12
C LEU A 363 -1.20 -24.90 -13.59
N LEU A 364 -1.91 -25.38 -14.62
CA LEU A 364 -1.69 -26.71 -15.23
C LEU A 364 -0.86 -26.65 -16.51
N CYS A 365 -0.84 -25.52 -17.21
CA CYS A 365 -0.20 -25.34 -18.50
C CYS A 365 0.45 -23.96 -18.57
N LEU A 366 1.73 -23.93 -18.91
CA LEU A 366 2.50 -22.72 -19.13
C LEU A 366 3.16 -22.80 -20.50
N LYS A 367 2.78 -21.90 -21.39
CA LYS A 367 3.43 -21.76 -22.70
C LYS A 367 4.13 -20.41 -22.77
N MET A 368 5.44 -20.43 -22.93
CA MET A 368 6.27 -19.24 -23.06
C MET A 368 7.18 -19.34 -24.29
N ASP A 369 6.82 -20.18 -25.27
CA ASP A 369 7.61 -20.37 -26.46
C ASP A 369 7.76 -19.07 -27.29
N SER A 370 8.79 -19.02 -28.11
CA SER A 370 9.04 -17.92 -29.05
C SER A 370 9.13 -16.55 -28.36
N ASN A 371 9.72 -16.48 -27.17
CA ASN A 371 10.04 -15.24 -26.45
C ASN A 371 11.55 -14.93 -26.53
N HIS A 372 12.05 -13.98 -25.72
CA HIS A 372 13.47 -13.59 -25.66
C HIS A 372 13.98 -13.75 -24.22
N LEU A 373 13.56 -14.83 -23.53
CA LEU A 373 13.87 -15.02 -22.12
C LEU A 373 15.38 -15.12 -21.89
N GLY A 374 15.86 -14.41 -20.87
CA GLY A 374 17.20 -14.57 -20.30
C GLY A 374 17.28 -15.83 -19.42
N GLN A 375 18.22 -15.89 -18.48
CA GLN A 375 18.38 -17.05 -17.61
C GLN A 375 17.17 -17.24 -16.69
N ILE A 376 16.62 -18.47 -16.63
CA ILE A 376 15.56 -18.83 -15.67
C ILE A 376 16.19 -18.98 -14.28
N PRO A 377 15.68 -18.30 -13.24
CA PRO A 377 16.21 -18.40 -11.89
C PRO A 377 15.90 -19.78 -11.27
N ALA A 378 16.67 -20.18 -10.25
CA ALA A 378 16.57 -21.51 -9.65
C ALA A 378 15.22 -21.76 -8.94
N ASP A 379 14.63 -20.70 -8.38
CA ASP A 379 13.32 -20.70 -7.73
C ASP A 379 12.17 -20.41 -8.73
N GLY A 380 12.46 -20.30 -10.03
CA GLY A 380 11.52 -19.83 -11.04
C GLY A 380 10.25 -20.68 -11.15
N PHE A 381 10.33 -21.98 -10.84
CA PHE A 381 9.23 -22.93 -10.93
C PHE A 381 8.65 -23.33 -9.57
N GLU A 382 9.16 -22.80 -8.46
CA GLU A 382 8.78 -23.22 -7.09
C GLU A 382 7.28 -23.07 -6.81
N ALA A 383 6.65 -22.03 -7.37
CA ALA A 383 5.22 -21.77 -7.22
C ALA A 383 4.32 -22.67 -8.08
N LEU A 384 4.87 -23.44 -9.04
CA LEU A 384 4.12 -24.14 -10.10
C LEU A 384 4.01 -25.66 -9.86
N SER A 385 3.76 -26.07 -8.63
CA SER A 385 3.76 -27.49 -8.22
C SER A 385 2.71 -28.38 -8.92
N LYS A 386 1.62 -27.79 -9.45
CA LYS A 386 0.54 -28.50 -10.16
C LYS A 386 0.71 -28.56 -11.68
N LEU A 387 1.78 -27.98 -12.21
CA LEU A 387 1.99 -27.85 -13.65
C LEU A 387 2.08 -29.22 -14.34
N GLN A 388 1.31 -29.38 -15.41
CA GLN A 388 1.25 -30.58 -16.24
C GLN A 388 1.88 -30.36 -17.62
N ILE A 389 1.81 -29.15 -18.17
CA ILE A 389 2.33 -28.82 -19.51
C ILE A 389 3.25 -27.61 -19.41
N LEU A 390 4.47 -27.75 -19.92
CA LEU A 390 5.45 -26.66 -19.99
C LEU A 390 6.04 -26.58 -21.40
N ASP A 391 5.90 -25.41 -22.03
CA ASP A 391 6.53 -25.11 -23.32
C ASP A 391 7.43 -23.88 -23.22
N LEU A 392 8.74 -24.08 -23.41
CA LEU A 392 9.76 -23.03 -23.40
C LEU A 392 10.44 -22.87 -24.76
N SER A 393 9.91 -23.51 -25.80
CA SER A 393 10.56 -23.63 -27.11
C SER A 393 10.98 -22.28 -27.71
N GLY A 394 12.14 -22.20 -28.35
CA GLY A 394 12.58 -20.98 -29.05
C GLY A 394 13.08 -19.82 -28.18
N ASN A 395 13.20 -19.96 -26.86
CA ASN A 395 13.93 -19.00 -25.99
C ASN A 395 15.45 -19.23 -25.94
N LEU A 396 16.15 -18.84 -27.01
CA LEU A 396 17.59 -19.05 -27.18
C LEU A 396 18.42 -18.61 -25.95
N GLY A 397 19.18 -19.54 -25.36
CA GLY A 397 20.07 -19.27 -24.21
C GLY A 397 19.38 -19.23 -22.84
N SER A 398 18.07 -19.43 -22.76
CA SER A 398 17.28 -19.51 -21.52
C SER A 398 17.30 -20.91 -20.92
N LEU A 399 18.48 -21.38 -20.53
CA LEU A 399 18.61 -22.71 -19.92
C LEU A 399 18.02 -22.69 -18.50
N PRO A 400 17.12 -23.63 -18.14
CA PRO A 400 16.79 -23.89 -16.76
C PRO A 400 18.08 -24.23 -16.00
N LYS A 401 18.30 -23.64 -14.82
CA LYS A 401 19.42 -24.05 -13.98
C LYS A 401 19.23 -25.53 -13.58
N PRO A 402 20.29 -26.35 -13.51
CA PRO A 402 20.18 -27.74 -13.05
C PRO A 402 19.45 -27.81 -11.70
N GLY A 403 18.50 -28.72 -11.57
CA GLY A 403 17.63 -28.89 -10.42
C GLY A 403 16.30 -28.11 -10.48
N SER A 404 16.16 -27.12 -11.36
CA SER A 404 14.98 -26.22 -11.34
C SER A 404 13.70 -26.89 -11.84
N LEU A 405 13.80 -27.91 -12.70
CA LEU A 405 12.63 -28.66 -13.18
C LEU A 405 12.21 -29.78 -12.22
N SER A 406 13.08 -30.20 -11.30
CA SER A 406 12.81 -31.32 -10.38
C SER A 406 11.63 -31.07 -9.43
N CYS A 407 11.23 -29.82 -9.21
CA CYS A 407 10.06 -29.47 -8.39
C CYS A 407 8.71 -29.76 -9.08
N LEU A 408 8.69 -30.00 -10.41
CA LEU A 408 7.48 -30.17 -11.21
C LEU A 408 6.98 -31.62 -11.24
N GLN A 409 6.61 -32.14 -10.06
CA GLN A 409 6.25 -33.56 -9.86
C GLN A 409 4.96 -34.01 -10.59
N GLN A 410 4.18 -33.06 -11.11
CA GLN A 410 2.96 -33.33 -11.88
C GLN A 410 3.15 -33.19 -13.41
N LEU A 411 4.35 -32.87 -13.88
CA LEU A 411 4.60 -32.55 -15.28
C LEU A 411 4.42 -33.79 -16.17
N GLN A 412 3.62 -33.64 -17.22
CA GLN A 412 3.28 -34.66 -18.21
C GLN A 412 3.85 -34.34 -19.59
N GLN A 413 3.95 -33.05 -19.96
CA GLN A 413 4.43 -32.63 -21.26
C GLN A 413 5.48 -31.53 -21.12
N LEU A 414 6.63 -31.72 -21.74
CA LEU A 414 7.75 -30.79 -21.74
C LEU A 414 8.24 -30.54 -23.16
N TYR A 415 8.15 -29.28 -23.60
CA TYR A 415 8.60 -28.84 -24.92
C TYR A 415 9.79 -27.88 -24.76
N LEU A 416 10.92 -28.28 -25.32
CA LEU A 416 12.22 -27.60 -25.25
C LEU A 416 12.83 -27.49 -26.66
N ARG A 417 12.00 -27.30 -27.68
CA ARG A 417 12.46 -27.23 -29.08
C ARG A 417 13.26 -25.94 -29.32
N ARG A 418 14.34 -26.01 -30.11
CA ARG A 418 15.14 -24.83 -30.50
C ARG A 418 15.66 -24.02 -29.30
N MET A 419 16.16 -24.73 -28.29
CA MET A 419 16.71 -24.15 -27.06
C MET A 419 18.24 -24.05 -27.05
N GLN A 420 18.93 -24.58 -28.08
CA GLN A 420 20.39 -24.74 -28.14
C GLN A 420 20.95 -25.71 -27.07
N LEU A 421 20.19 -26.76 -26.72
CA LEU A 421 20.67 -27.79 -25.80
C LEU A 421 21.77 -28.64 -26.44
N HIS A 422 22.86 -28.89 -25.71
CA HIS A 422 23.94 -29.82 -26.11
C HIS A 422 23.78 -31.23 -25.53
N GLU A 423 23.01 -31.35 -24.46
CA GLU A 423 22.71 -32.59 -23.76
C GLU A 423 21.26 -32.60 -23.27
N VAL A 424 20.74 -33.78 -22.96
CA VAL A 424 19.42 -33.93 -22.34
C VAL A 424 19.55 -33.46 -20.87
N PRO A 425 18.71 -32.52 -20.39
CA PRO A 425 18.78 -32.06 -19.01
C PRO A 425 18.56 -33.20 -18.01
N ALA A 426 19.48 -33.37 -17.07
CA ALA A 426 19.41 -34.46 -16.07
C ALA A 426 18.12 -34.43 -15.24
N ASP A 427 17.54 -33.25 -15.01
CA ASP A 427 16.29 -33.05 -14.28
C ASP A 427 15.11 -33.82 -14.89
N VAL A 428 15.11 -34.03 -16.21
CA VAL A 428 14.07 -34.77 -16.92
C VAL A 428 13.95 -36.21 -16.41
N LEU A 429 15.06 -36.80 -15.96
CA LEU A 429 15.10 -38.15 -15.40
C LEU A 429 14.38 -38.25 -14.05
N SER A 430 14.11 -37.13 -13.38
CA SER A 430 13.47 -37.06 -12.06
C SER A 430 11.95 -36.82 -12.12
N LEU A 431 11.35 -36.76 -13.31
CA LEU A 431 9.94 -36.37 -13.52
C LEU A 431 9.00 -37.58 -13.68
N PRO A 432 8.38 -38.10 -12.60
CA PRO A 432 7.74 -39.43 -12.63
C PRO A 432 6.58 -39.56 -13.63
N LYS A 433 5.90 -38.46 -13.96
CA LYS A 433 4.68 -38.45 -14.78
C LYS A 433 4.89 -38.02 -16.24
N LEU A 434 6.14 -37.80 -16.66
CA LEU A 434 6.43 -37.26 -18.00
C LEU A 434 6.03 -38.27 -19.10
N GLN A 435 5.15 -37.83 -20.00
CA GLN A 435 4.62 -38.59 -21.13
C GLN A 435 5.18 -38.10 -22.46
N ILE A 436 5.28 -36.77 -22.64
CA ILE A 436 5.75 -36.16 -23.88
C ILE A 436 7.00 -35.34 -23.59
N LEU A 437 8.06 -35.61 -24.33
CA LEU A 437 9.31 -34.86 -24.31
C LEU A 437 9.70 -34.46 -25.72
N ASP A 438 9.62 -33.16 -26.02
CA ASP A 438 10.08 -32.59 -27.29
C ASP A 438 11.40 -31.85 -27.09
N LEU A 439 12.46 -32.39 -27.68
CA LEU A 439 13.82 -31.87 -27.68
C LEU A 439 14.29 -31.58 -29.12
N GLY A 440 13.37 -31.39 -30.06
CA GLY A 440 13.69 -31.17 -31.46
C GLY A 440 14.50 -29.89 -31.72
N GLN A 441 15.22 -29.84 -32.84
CA GLN A 441 15.96 -28.67 -33.32
C GLN A 441 16.95 -28.11 -32.28
N ASN A 442 17.63 -28.99 -31.55
CA ASN A 442 18.69 -28.65 -30.61
C ASN A 442 20.06 -29.06 -31.17
N SER A 443 21.06 -29.18 -30.32
CA SER A 443 22.42 -29.63 -30.67
C SER A 443 22.86 -30.81 -29.81
N ILE A 444 21.90 -31.68 -29.45
CA ILE A 444 22.11 -32.82 -28.56
C ILE A 444 22.98 -33.86 -29.27
N VAL A 445 24.04 -34.31 -28.60
CA VAL A 445 25.02 -35.27 -29.16
C VAL A 445 24.76 -36.71 -28.70
N ALA A 446 24.26 -36.88 -27.47
CA ALA A 446 24.02 -38.18 -26.86
C ALA A 446 22.78 -38.16 -25.97
N ILE A 447 22.19 -39.33 -25.77
CA ILE A 447 21.05 -39.56 -24.88
C ILE A 447 21.56 -40.37 -23.69
N PRO A 448 21.24 -39.99 -22.44
CA PRO A 448 21.60 -40.75 -21.25
C PRO A 448 20.94 -42.14 -21.24
N GLU A 449 21.64 -43.15 -20.74
CA GLU A 449 21.13 -44.53 -20.66
C GLU A 449 19.93 -44.62 -19.69
N GLU A 450 19.91 -43.78 -18.68
CA GLU A 450 18.92 -43.69 -17.61
C GLU A 450 17.53 -43.31 -18.15
N LEU A 451 17.45 -42.67 -19.32
CA LEU A 451 16.16 -42.34 -19.96
C LEU A 451 15.36 -43.61 -20.30
N GLY A 452 16.04 -44.75 -20.49
CA GLY A 452 15.41 -46.05 -20.70
C GLY A 452 14.55 -46.53 -19.53
N ASN A 453 14.73 -45.97 -18.33
CA ASN A 453 13.94 -46.31 -17.15
C ASN A 453 12.60 -45.54 -17.05
N HIS A 454 12.36 -44.61 -17.96
CA HIS A 454 11.23 -43.68 -17.89
C HIS A 454 9.93 -44.28 -18.48
N SER A 455 9.39 -45.29 -17.81
CA SER A 455 8.23 -46.08 -18.28
C SER A 455 6.92 -45.31 -18.50
N SER A 456 6.82 -44.05 -18.07
CA SER A 456 5.68 -43.17 -18.35
C SER A 456 5.73 -42.47 -19.71
N LEU A 457 6.88 -42.49 -20.40
CA LEU A 457 7.09 -41.75 -21.64
C LEU A 457 6.39 -42.42 -22.83
N THR A 458 5.59 -41.64 -23.56
CA THR A 458 4.79 -42.07 -24.73
C THR A 458 5.28 -41.44 -26.03
N GLU A 459 5.80 -40.22 -25.99
CA GLU A 459 6.37 -39.52 -27.15
C GLU A 459 7.71 -38.88 -26.80
N LEU A 460 8.71 -39.14 -27.65
CA LEU A 460 10.04 -38.57 -27.59
C LEU A 460 10.41 -38.02 -28.97
N ASP A 461 10.47 -36.69 -29.08
CA ASP A 461 10.93 -36.00 -30.28
C ASP A 461 12.38 -35.53 -30.11
N LEU A 462 13.27 -36.06 -30.94
CA LEU A 462 14.69 -35.72 -31.01
C LEU A 462 15.09 -35.26 -32.41
N THR A 463 14.12 -34.87 -33.25
CA THR A 463 14.33 -34.45 -34.63
C THR A 463 15.34 -33.30 -34.73
N ASP A 464 16.13 -33.25 -35.80
CA ASP A 464 17.09 -32.16 -36.08
C ASP A 464 18.08 -31.92 -34.92
N ASN A 465 18.73 -32.97 -34.43
CA ASN A 465 19.82 -32.90 -33.45
C ASN A 465 21.14 -33.46 -34.04
N ASN A 466 22.19 -33.58 -33.22
CA ASN A 466 23.50 -34.09 -33.64
C ASN A 466 23.80 -35.49 -33.07
N ILE A 467 22.77 -36.30 -32.87
CA ILE A 467 22.88 -37.60 -32.21
C ILE A 467 23.52 -38.62 -33.17
N THR A 468 24.64 -39.21 -32.73
CA THR A 468 25.36 -40.22 -33.54
C THR A 468 24.98 -41.66 -33.21
N THR A 469 24.61 -41.92 -31.96
CA THR A 469 24.34 -43.26 -31.42
C THR A 469 23.20 -43.21 -30.41
N LEU A 470 22.34 -44.24 -30.41
CA LEU A 470 21.29 -44.42 -29.40
C LEU A 470 21.69 -45.49 -28.38
N PRO A 471 21.44 -45.28 -27.07
CA PRO A 471 21.74 -46.27 -26.05
C PRO A 471 20.80 -47.50 -26.16
N PRO A 472 21.29 -48.75 -26.00
CA PRO A 472 20.46 -49.95 -26.04
C PRO A 472 19.30 -49.95 -25.02
N LYS A 473 19.53 -49.38 -23.83
CA LYS A 473 18.52 -49.29 -22.76
C LYS A 473 17.28 -48.49 -23.16
N LEU A 474 17.34 -47.66 -24.20
CA LEU A 474 16.15 -46.98 -24.72
C LEU A 474 15.10 -47.97 -25.23
N GLY A 475 15.51 -49.18 -25.64
CA GLY A 475 14.60 -50.28 -26.02
C GLY A 475 13.74 -50.80 -24.87
N LEU A 476 14.07 -50.50 -23.61
CA LEU A 476 13.26 -50.85 -22.43
C LEU A 476 11.97 -50.02 -22.31
N LEU A 477 11.85 -48.95 -23.10
CA LEU A 477 10.63 -48.15 -23.19
C LEU A 477 9.53 -48.82 -24.04
N GLU A 478 9.75 -50.02 -24.57
CA GLU A 478 8.66 -50.82 -25.16
C GLU A 478 7.85 -51.50 -24.02
N PRO A 479 6.51 -51.37 -23.95
CA PRO A 479 5.60 -50.80 -24.95
C PRO A 479 5.12 -49.36 -24.65
N SER A 480 5.68 -48.67 -23.67
CA SER A 480 5.21 -47.34 -23.25
C SER A 480 5.41 -46.28 -24.33
N LEU A 481 6.57 -46.27 -25.00
CA LEU A 481 6.92 -45.29 -26.02
C LEU A 481 6.30 -45.64 -27.37
N GLN A 482 5.35 -44.82 -27.79
CA GLN A 482 4.57 -44.99 -29.02
C GLN A 482 5.20 -44.23 -30.19
N ALA A 483 5.75 -43.05 -29.93
CA ALA A 483 6.36 -42.18 -30.93
C ALA A 483 7.80 -41.84 -30.57
N LEU A 484 8.74 -42.24 -31.42
CA LEU A 484 10.15 -41.85 -31.35
C LEU A 484 10.54 -41.19 -32.68
N ARG A 485 10.80 -39.88 -32.65
CA ARG A 485 11.19 -39.12 -33.84
C ARG A 485 12.67 -38.82 -33.80
N LEU A 486 13.39 -39.21 -34.85
CA LEU A 486 14.85 -39.17 -34.92
C LEU A 486 15.36 -38.54 -36.22
N ASP A 487 14.46 -38.00 -37.03
CA ASP A 487 14.79 -37.43 -38.34
C ASP A 487 15.81 -36.29 -38.20
N GLY A 488 16.62 -36.06 -39.24
CA GLY A 488 17.62 -34.98 -39.22
C GLY A 488 18.86 -35.24 -38.33
N ASN A 489 19.01 -36.41 -37.70
CA ASN A 489 20.20 -36.76 -36.93
C ASN A 489 21.24 -37.57 -37.75
N PRO A 490 22.56 -37.38 -37.52
CA PRO A 490 23.63 -38.14 -38.16
C PRO A 490 23.85 -39.53 -37.53
N LEU A 491 22.78 -40.32 -37.38
CA LEU A 491 22.82 -41.63 -36.76
C LEU A 491 23.69 -42.61 -37.56
N ARG A 492 24.69 -43.21 -36.89
CA ARG A 492 25.60 -44.21 -37.49
C ARG A 492 25.31 -45.64 -37.04
N SER A 493 24.64 -45.83 -35.90
CA SER A 493 24.45 -47.13 -35.26
C SER A 493 23.23 -47.93 -35.77
N ILE A 494 22.25 -47.28 -36.39
CA ILE A 494 21.00 -47.91 -36.85
C ILE A 494 20.88 -47.73 -38.36
N ARG A 495 20.62 -48.83 -39.08
CA ARG A 495 20.39 -48.78 -40.53
C ARG A 495 19.08 -48.05 -40.83
N ARG A 496 19.08 -47.22 -41.88
CA ARG A 496 17.91 -46.44 -42.31
C ARG A 496 16.64 -47.28 -42.50
N VAL A 497 16.79 -48.50 -43.04
CA VAL A 497 15.69 -49.47 -43.22
C VAL A 497 14.96 -49.82 -41.91
N ILE A 498 15.64 -49.75 -40.76
CA ILE A 498 15.04 -50.00 -39.43
C ILE A 498 14.32 -48.73 -38.93
N LEU A 499 14.90 -47.55 -39.17
CA LEU A 499 14.27 -46.27 -38.85
C LEU A 499 12.94 -46.09 -39.62
N ASP A 500 12.92 -46.44 -40.91
CA ASP A 500 11.74 -46.31 -41.78
C ASP A 500 10.59 -47.25 -41.39
N ARG A 501 10.85 -48.29 -40.59
CA ARG A 501 9.83 -49.23 -40.07
C ARG A 501 9.10 -48.69 -38.83
N GLY A 502 9.47 -47.50 -38.35
CA GLY A 502 8.81 -46.80 -37.25
C GLY A 502 9.30 -47.19 -35.85
N THR A 503 8.78 -46.49 -34.84
CA THR A 503 9.20 -46.54 -33.42
C THR A 503 9.43 -47.96 -32.90
N LYS A 504 8.46 -48.87 -33.10
CA LYS A 504 8.50 -50.23 -32.55
C LYS A 504 9.68 -51.05 -33.09
N ALA A 505 10.03 -50.90 -34.36
CA ALA A 505 11.15 -51.61 -34.96
C ALA A 505 12.50 -51.11 -34.43
N VAL A 506 12.60 -49.80 -34.17
CA VAL A 506 13.79 -49.17 -33.59
C VAL A 506 13.98 -49.62 -32.14
N LEU A 507 12.92 -49.60 -31.33
CA LEU A 507 12.99 -50.03 -29.92
C LEU A 507 13.34 -51.51 -29.79
N ASN A 508 12.76 -52.38 -30.60
CA ASN A 508 13.09 -53.81 -30.59
C ASN A 508 14.55 -54.06 -30.99
N TYR A 509 15.05 -53.36 -32.01
CA TYR A 509 16.46 -53.45 -32.40
C TYR A 509 17.41 -53.03 -31.26
N LEU A 510 17.05 -51.98 -30.50
CA LEU A 510 17.85 -51.53 -29.35
C LEU A 510 17.78 -52.52 -28.19
N LYS A 511 16.61 -53.11 -27.93
CA LYS A 511 16.39 -54.12 -26.90
C LYS A 511 17.23 -55.38 -27.11
N GLU A 512 17.37 -55.84 -28.35
CA GLU A 512 18.24 -56.98 -28.73
C GLU A 512 19.74 -56.69 -28.56
N LYS A 513 20.13 -55.42 -28.40
CA LYS A 513 21.52 -54.97 -28.22
C LYS A 513 21.87 -54.67 -26.77
N ILE A 514 20.94 -54.90 -25.83
CA ILE A 514 21.23 -54.79 -24.40
C ILE A 514 22.18 -55.95 -24.04
N PRO A 515 23.37 -55.67 -23.48
CA PRO A 515 24.27 -56.73 -23.02
C PRO A 515 23.54 -57.61 -22.01
N GLU A 516 23.57 -58.93 -22.19
CA GLU A 516 23.16 -59.85 -21.12
C GLU A 516 24.06 -59.62 -19.89
N PRO A 517 23.50 -59.70 -18.67
CA PRO A 517 24.20 -59.33 -17.43
C PRO A 517 25.45 -60.16 -17.13
#